data_AF-A0A317VCR8-F1
#
_entry.id   AF-A0A317VCR8-F1
#
_cell.length_a   1.000
_cell.length_b   1.000
_cell.length_c   1.000
_cell.angle_alpha   90.00
_cell.angle_beta   90.00
_cell.angle_gamma   90.00
#
_symmetry.space_group_name_H-M   'P 1'
#
loop_
_entity.id
_entity.type
_entity.pdbx_description
1 polymer ?
#
loop_
_entity_poly.entity_id
_entity_poly.type
_entity_poly.pdbx_seq_one_letter_code
_entity_poly.pdbx_strand_id
1 'polypeptide(L)'
;MTCLESRHGDLSKDQQGHLQTIQGSKDVPYPGIKSDILFKAEYKHRVRCLCMSDASGDPSVVDRRRVHSDGTPYIHIGRLASGDTVMCSAKDRDRISKREEVLGFEMKGAGVWDNIPCILIKGVSDYADSHKNDTWQYYAAASAAACMRALLDQNPISNATSSAGLAQGM
;
A
#
# COMPACT_ATOMS: atom_id res chain seq x y z
N MET A 1 -15.99 20.42 -5.91
CA MET A 1 -15.51 19.14 -5.37
C MET A 1 -16.66 18.15 -5.41
N THR A 2 -16.43 16.99 -5.98
CA THR A 2 -17.41 15.89 -5.99
C THR A 2 -17.46 15.24 -4.59
N CYS A 3 -18.58 14.61 -4.23
CA CYS A 3 -18.73 13.91 -2.94
C CYS A 3 -17.65 12.82 -2.72
N LEU A 4 -17.12 12.22 -3.78
CA LEU A 4 -16.05 11.23 -3.70
C LEU A 4 -14.70 11.85 -3.36
N GLU A 5 -14.37 13.01 -3.94
CA GLU A 5 -13.13 13.74 -3.63
C GLU A 5 -13.11 14.21 -2.17
N SER A 6 -14.24 14.70 -1.65
CA SER A 6 -14.32 15.13 -0.25
C SER A 6 -14.13 13.96 0.72
N ARG A 7 -14.78 12.81 0.45
CA ARG A 7 -14.62 11.61 1.28
C ARG A 7 -13.19 11.06 1.25
N HIS A 8 -12.52 11.10 0.09
CA HIS A 8 -11.12 10.71 -0.02
C HIS A 8 -10.19 11.63 0.79
N GLY A 9 -10.46 12.94 0.77
CA GLY A 9 -9.74 13.92 1.58
C GLY A 9 -9.89 13.67 3.08
N ASP A 10 -11.12 13.44 3.54
CA ASP A 10 -11.41 13.12 4.94
C ASP A 10 -10.70 11.84 5.38
N LEU A 11 -10.77 10.78 4.57
CA LEU A 11 -10.08 9.51 4.86
C LEU A 11 -8.56 9.68 4.94
N SER A 12 -7.97 10.45 4.03
CA SER A 12 -6.53 10.71 4.04
C SER A 12 -6.10 11.46 5.31
N LYS A 13 -6.92 12.41 5.77
CA LYS A 13 -6.68 13.15 7.01
C LYS A 13 -6.75 12.25 8.24
N ASP A 14 -7.77 11.40 8.31
CA ASP A 14 -7.97 10.47 9.42
C ASP A 14 -6.85 9.41 9.47
N GLN A 15 -6.45 8.87 8.31
CA GLN A 15 -5.29 7.97 8.22
C GLN A 15 -4.04 8.63 8.80
N GLN A 16 -3.77 9.89 8.47
CA GLN A 16 -2.59 10.58 8.97
C GLN A 16 -2.61 10.74 10.49
N GLY A 17 -3.76 11.07 11.08
CA GLY A 17 -3.91 11.14 12.54
C GLY A 17 -3.67 9.79 13.24
N HIS A 18 -4.20 8.71 12.67
CA HIS A 18 -3.96 7.36 13.19
C HIS A 18 -2.51 6.91 13.03
N LEU A 19 -1.85 7.25 11.91
CA LEU A 19 -0.44 6.94 11.69
C LEU A 19 0.46 7.65 12.71
N GLN A 20 0.20 8.93 12.99
CA GLN A 20 0.91 9.69 14.03
C GLN A 20 0.73 9.05 15.41
N THR A 21 -0.46 8.54 15.71
CA THR A 21 -0.74 7.82 16.96
C THR A 21 0.09 6.54 17.04
N ILE A 22 0.16 5.76 15.96
CA ILE A 22 0.99 4.54 15.91
C ILE A 22 2.47 4.92 16.10
N GLN A 23 2.96 5.94 15.41
CA GLN A 23 4.35 6.41 15.50
C GLN A 23 4.73 6.96 16.88
N GLY A 24 3.77 7.55 17.61
CA GLY A 24 3.98 7.96 19.00
C GLY A 24 4.07 6.78 19.98
N SER A 25 3.57 5.60 19.60
CA SER A 25 3.52 4.41 20.45
C SER A 25 4.54 3.31 20.09
N LYS A 26 5.01 3.31 18.83
CA LYS A 26 5.92 2.32 18.26
C LYS A 26 7.00 3.01 17.44
N ASP A 27 8.19 2.43 17.41
CA ASP A 27 9.29 2.88 16.56
C ASP A 27 9.04 2.45 15.09
N VAL A 28 8.17 3.18 14.40
CA VAL A 28 7.85 2.99 12.97
C VAL A 28 8.05 4.29 12.19
N PRO A 29 9.27 4.86 12.20
CA PRO A 29 9.52 6.16 11.59
C PRO A 29 9.31 6.12 10.09
N TYR A 30 8.94 7.25 9.51
CA TYR A 30 9.01 7.44 8.07
C TYR A 30 10.47 7.30 7.60
N PRO A 31 10.81 6.34 6.71
CA PRO A 31 12.20 6.09 6.32
C PRO A 31 12.89 7.25 5.58
N GLY A 32 12.11 8.24 5.12
CA GLY A 32 12.63 9.42 4.43
C GLY A 32 12.84 9.22 2.93
N ILE A 33 12.92 10.34 2.22
CA ILE A 33 13.04 10.40 0.76
C ILE A 33 14.29 9.68 0.24
N LYS A 34 15.40 9.76 1.00
CA LYS A 34 16.66 9.11 0.63
C LYS A 34 16.56 7.58 0.59
N SER A 35 15.62 7.01 1.35
CA SER A 35 15.39 5.57 1.42
C SER A 35 14.39 5.09 0.36
N ASP A 36 13.72 6.00 -0.36
CA ASP A 36 12.73 5.67 -1.37
C ASP A 36 13.37 5.72 -2.78
N ILE A 37 14.01 4.62 -3.14
CA ILE A 37 14.85 4.49 -4.34
C ILE A 37 14.17 3.56 -5.33
N LEU A 38 13.93 4.06 -6.55
CA LEU A 38 13.44 3.28 -7.68
C LEU A 38 14.51 3.25 -8.76
N PHE A 39 14.88 2.07 -9.25
CA PHE A 39 15.77 1.93 -10.39
C PHE A 39 14.99 1.80 -11.71
N LYS A 40 15.65 2.18 -12.82
CA LYS A 40 15.16 1.93 -14.18
C LYS A 40 14.88 0.44 -14.38
N ALA A 41 13.85 0.12 -15.16
CA ALA A 41 13.44 -1.26 -15.35
C ALA A 41 14.50 -2.15 -16.04
N GLU A 42 15.43 -1.52 -16.76
CA GLU A 42 16.56 -2.18 -17.42
C GLU A 42 17.73 -2.48 -16.48
N TYR A 43 17.72 -1.93 -15.26
CA TYR A 43 18.80 -2.11 -14.31
C TYR A 43 18.93 -3.58 -13.93
N LYS A 44 20.15 -4.13 -14.09
CA LYS A 44 20.45 -5.52 -13.76
C LYS A 44 21.08 -5.59 -12.37
N HIS A 45 20.26 -5.88 -11.38
CA HIS A 45 20.75 -6.12 -10.03
C HIS A 45 21.64 -7.38 -10.01
N ARG A 46 22.86 -7.24 -9.48
CA ARG A 46 23.82 -8.35 -9.35
C ARG A 46 23.76 -8.93 -7.94
N VAL A 47 24.09 -10.21 -7.80
CA VAL A 47 24.24 -10.86 -6.48
C VAL A 47 25.35 -10.14 -5.69
N ARG A 48 25.05 -9.70 -4.45
CA ARG A 48 25.91 -8.86 -3.58
C ARG A 48 26.18 -7.44 -4.12
N CYS A 49 25.13 -6.74 -4.54
CA CYS A 49 25.23 -5.33 -4.93
C CYS A 49 25.01 -4.39 -3.73
N LEU A 50 25.78 -3.31 -3.67
CA LEU A 50 25.65 -2.20 -2.69
C LEU A 50 24.83 -1.02 -3.26
N CYS A 51 24.03 -1.22 -4.32
CA CYS A 51 23.29 -0.15 -4.98
C CYS A 51 22.32 0.61 -4.06
N MET A 52 21.93 0.02 -2.93
CA MET A 52 21.04 0.65 -1.96
C MET A 52 21.77 1.42 -0.86
N SER A 53 23.10 1.29 -0.74
CA SER A 53 23.88 2.00 0.30
C SER A 53 24.25 3.43 -0.11
N ASP A 54 24.40 3.70 -1.40
CA ASP A 54 24.51 5.05 -1.95
C ASP A 54 23.98 5.10 -3.38
N ALA A 55 22.72 5.49 -3.51
CA ALA A 55 22.06 5.68 -4.81
C ALA A 55 22.17 7.14 -5.29
N SER A 56 22.87 8.00 -4.54
CA SER A 56 22.93 9.44 -4.80
C SER A 56 23.72 9.71 -6.08
N GLY A 57 23.05 10.22 -7.12
CA GLY A 57 23.69 10.52 -8.39
C GLY A 57 23.90 9.31 -9.31
N ASP A 58 23.39 8.12 -8.97
CA ASP A 58 23.37 6.99 -9.92
C ASP A 58 22.38 7.32 -11.05
N PRO A 59 22.84 7.39 -12.32
CA PRO A 59 21.98 7.69 -13.47
C PRO A 59 20.92 6.61 -13.74
N SER A 60 20.99 5.48 -13.05
CA SER A 60 20.02 4.38 -13.09
C SER A 60 18.85 4.59 -12.14
N VAL A 61 18.94 5.53 -11.20
CA VAL A 61 17.83 5.90 -10.31
C VAL A 61 16.84 6.77 -11.08
N VAL A 62 15.56 6.49 -10.88
CA VAL A 62 14.46 7.25 -11.47
C VAL A 62 14.17 8.45 -10.57
N ASP A 63 14.19 9.64 -11.15
CA ASP A 63 13.69 10.84 -10.46
C ASP A 63 12.17 10.71 -10.26
N ARG A 64 11.76 10.59 -8.99
CA ARG A 64 10.36 10.40 -8.62
C ARG A 64 9.75 11.73 -8.21
N ARG A 65 8.69 12.12 -8.93
CA ARG A 65 7.78 13.16 -8.44
C ARG A 65 7.01 12.63 -7.23
N ARG A 66 7.31 13.17 -6.06
CA ARG A 66 6.59 12.89 -4.81
C ARG A 66 5.47 13.91 -4.64
N VAL A 67 4.29 13.45 -4.23
CA VAL A 67 3.17 14.33 -3.93
C VAL A 67 3.42 15.07 -2.61
N HIS A 68 3.96 14.37 -1.62
CA HIS A 68 4.32 14.92 -0.32
C HIS A 68 5.72 14.47 0.11
N SER A 69 6.48 15.39 0.71
CA SER A 69 7.83 15.12 1.26
C SER A 69 7.83 14.91 2.77
N ASP A 70 6.70 15.17 3.43
CA ASP A 70 6.52 15.13 4.88
C ASP A 70 6.24 13.73 5.45
N GLY A 71 6.18 12.72 4.58
CA GLY A 71 5.86 11.36 4.99
C GLY A 71 4.36 11.12 5.23
N THR A 72 3.49 11.94 4.66
CA THR A 72 2.05 11.65 4.58
C THR A 72 1.79 10.62 3.47
N PRO A 73 1.27 9.41 3.79
CA PRO A 73 0.96 8.41 2.78
C PRO A 73 -0.25 8.84 1.94
N TYR A 74 -0.28 8.41 0.67
CA TYR A 74 -1.41 8.67 -0.22
C TYR A 74 -2.24 7.40 -0.41
N ILE A 75 -3.57 7.55 -0.40
CA ILE A 75 -4.51 6.43 -0.60
C ILE A 75 -4.80 6.28 -2.09
N HIS A 76 -4.44 5.12 -2.64
CA HIS A 76 -4.81 4.73 -4.00
C HIS A 76 -5.89 3.64 -3.95
N ILE A 77 -6.92 3.76 -4.80
CA ILE A 77 -8.01 2.79 -4.93
C ILE A 77 -7.94 2.17 -6.33
N GLY A 78 -7.85 0.85 -6.41
CA GLY A 78 -7.81 0.13 -7.68
C GLY A 78 -7.43 -1.34 -7.51
N ARG A 79 -7.03 -1.97 -8.61
CA ARG A 79 -6.74 -3.40 -8.68
C ARG A 79 -5.33 -3.72 -8.17
N LEU A 80 -5.18 -4.82 -7.46
CA LEU A 80 -3.89 -5.41 -7.11
C LEU A 80 -3.75 -6.76 -7.82
N ALA A 81 -2.56 -7.05 -8.34
CA ALA A 81 -2.21 -8.38 -8.81
C ALA A 81 -1.76 -9.24 -7.63
N SER A 82 -2.26 -10.47 -7.55
CA SER A 82 -1.89 -11.46 -6.53
C SER A 82 -1.13 -12.61 -7.17
N GLY A 83 -0.10 -13.13 -6.50
CA GLY A 83 0.63 -14.32 -6.96
C GLY A 83 1.43 -15.02 -5.86
N ASP A 84 1.75 -16.29 -6.06
CA ASP A 84 2.41 -17.14 -5.05
C ASP A 84 3.91 -16.83 -4.86
N THR A 85 4.48 -16.01 -5.72
CA THR A 85 5.89 -15.61 -5.70
C THR A 85 6.03 -14.10 -5.65
N VAL A 86 7.10 -13.62 -5.00
CA VAL A 86 7.45 -12.20 -5.00
C VAL A 86 7.70 -11.73 -6.44
N MET A 87 7.02 -10.66 -6.87
CA MET A 87 7.37 -9.97 -8.11
C MET A 87 8.71 -9.24 -7.92
N CYS A 88 9.76 -9.73 -8.58
CA CYS A 88 11.13 -9.20 -8.45
C CYS A 88 11.74 -8.77 -9.79
N SER A 89 10.89 -8.39 -10.74
CA SER A 89 11.26 -8.03 -12.11
C SER A 89 10.53 -6.77 -12.55
N ALA A 90 11.25 -5.65 -12.63
CA ALA A 90 10.68 -4.37 -13.04
C ALA A 90 10.04 -4.44 -14.45
N LYS A 91 10.62 -5.23 -15.35
CA LYS A 91 10.07 -5.41 -16.71
C LYS A 91 8.74 -6.15 -16.69
N ASP A 92 8.66 -7.23 -15.90
CA ASP A 92 7.41 -7.99 -15.79
C ASP A 92 6.35 -7.19 -15.03
N ARG A 93 6.74 -6.47 -13.97
CA ARG A 93 5.91 -5.50 -13.26
C ARG A 93 5.29 -4.49 -14.22
N ASP A 94 6.10 -3.79 -15.02
CA ASP A 94 5.61 -2.75 -15.94
C ASP A 94 4.69 -3.34 -17.02
N ARG A 95 5.06 -4.50 -17.58
CA ARG A 95 4.24 -5.22 -18.57
C ARG A 95 2.88 -5.63 -17.99
N ILE A 96 2.86 -6.22 -16.80
CA ILE A 96 1.63 -6.71 -16.16
C ILE A 96 0.78 -5.54 -15.67
N SER A 97 1.39 -4.52 -15.05
CA SER A 97 0.69 -3.31 -14.61
C SER A 97 -0.03 -2.64 -15.77
N LYS A 98 0.62 -2.50 -16.92
CA LYS A 98 0.00 -1.94 -18.13
C LYS A 98 -1.10 -2.84 -18.71
N ARG A 99 -0.88 -4.16 -18.75
CA ARG A 99 -1.81 -5.11 -19.38
C ARG A 99 -3.06 -5.34 -18.54
N GLU A 100 -2.91 -5.46 -17.23
CA GLU A 100 -3.99 -5.80 -16.29
C GLU A 100 -4.54 -4.56 -15.56
N GLU A 101 -3.97 -3.38 -15.79
CA GLU A 101 -4.33 -2.11 -15.15
C GLU A 101 -4.30 -2.21 -13.62
N VAL A 102 -3.25 -2.85 -13.08
CA VAL A 102 -3.04 -3.02 -11.64
C VAL A 102 -2.11 -1.94 -11.07
N LEU A 103 -2.41 -1.52 -9.84
CA LEU A 103 -1.66 -0.51 -9.09
C LEU A 103 -0.46 -1.09 -8.34
N GLY A 104 -0.46 -2.39 -8.08
CA GLY A 104 0.55 -3.04 -7.26
C GLY A 104 0.45 -4.56 -7.27
N PHE A 105 1.43 -5.18 -6.62
CA PHE A 105 1.62 -6.62 -6.56
C PHE A 105 1.67 -7.06 -5.10
N GLU A 106 1.01 -8.17 -4.79
CA GLU A 106 1.01 -8.75 -3.45
C GLU A 106 0.87 -10.28 -3.53
N MET A 107 0.93 -10.99 -2.41
CA MET A 107 1.07 -12.47 -2.41
C MET A 107 -0.03 -13.26 -1.67
N LYS A 108 -1.01 -12.60 -1.05
CA LYS A 108 -1.93 -13.28 -0.10
C LYS A 108 -3.40 -12.93 -0.27
N GLY A 109 -3.68 -11.89 -1.03
CA GLY A 109 -4.99 -11.28 -1.17
C GLY A 109 -6.01 -12.19 -1.83
N ALA A 110 -5.63 -12.83 -2.94
CA ALA A 110 -6.55 -13.66 -3.72
C ALA A 110 -7.17 -14.79 -2.90
N GLY A 111 -6.35 -15.49 -2.09
CA GLY A 111 -6.85 -16.60 -1.27
C GLY A 111 -7.88 -16.19 -0.20
N VAL A 112 -7.85 -14.94 0.27
CA VAL A 112 -8.85 -14.43 1.22
C VAL A 112 -10.11 -13.95 0.48
N TRP A 113 -9.92 -13.24 -0.63
CA TRP A 113 -10.99 -12.65 -1.42
C TRP A 113 -11.98 -13.69 -1.95
N ASP A 114 -11.50 -14.86 -2.35
CA ASP A 114 -12.35 -15.94 -2.89
C ASP A 114 -13.29 -16.55 -1.85
N ASN A 115 -13.05 -16.31 -0.55
CA ASN A 115 -13.77 -16.97 0.54
C ASN A 115 -14.66 -16.01 1.36
N ILE A 116 -14.31 -14.72 1.44
CA ILE A 116 -15.06 -13.74 2.23
C ILE A 116 -15.16 -12.38 1.51
N PRO A 117 -16.31 -11.69 1.57
CA PRO A 117 -16.40 -10.29 1.17
C PRO A 117 -15.42 -9.47 2.00
N CYS A 118 -14.42 -8.87 1.35
CA CYS A 118 -13.38 -8.13 2.05
C CYS A 118 -12.90 -6.92 1.24
N ILE A 119 -12.17 -6.04 1.92
CA ILE A 119 -11.43 -4.95 1.31
C ILE A 119 -9.96 -5.19 1.64
N LEU A 120 -9.10 -5.20 0.63
CA LEU A 120 -7.66 -5.32 0.83
C LEU A 120 -7.05 -3.94 0.99
N ILE A 121 -6.36 -3.74 2.12
CA ILE A 121 -5.58 -2.53 2.38
C ILE A 121 -4.13 -2.95 2.50
N LYS A 122 -3.28 -2.34 1.66
CA LYS A 122 -1.83 -2.63 1.60
C LYS A 122 -1.06 -1.32 1.71
N GLY A 123 0.03 -1.35 2.46
CA GLY A 123 1.08 -0.35 2.40
C GLY A 123 2.13 -0.80 1.39
N VAL A 124 2.75 0.16 0.71
CA VAL A 124 3.81 -0.10 -0.29
C VAL A 124 5.16 -0.16 0.43
N SER A 125 5.83 -1.32 0.38
CA SER A 125 7.16 -1.53 0.98
C SER A 125 8.31 -1.55 -0.03
N ASP A 126 8.01 -1.82 -1.30
CA ASP A 126 9.01 -1.92 -2.35
C ASP A 126 8.37 -1.66 -3.72
N TYR A 127 9.19 -1.66 -4.75
CA TYR A 127 8.78 -1.37 -6.12
C TYR A 127 8.51 -2.60 -6.97
N ALA A 128 8.48 -3.80 -6.37
CA ALA A 128 8.37 -5.05 -7.13
C ALA A 128 9.43 -5.16 -8.26
N ASP A 129 10.61 -4.57 -8.04
CA ASP A 129 11.78 -4.73 -8.88
C ASP A 129 12.75 -5.74 -8.24
N SER A 130 13.95 -5.84 -8.78
CA SER A 130 14.96 -6.75 -8.25
C SER A 130 15.60 -6.29 -6.93
N HIS A 131 15.22 -5.13 -6.39
CA HIS A 131 15.80 -4.55 -5.17
C HIS A 131 14.87 -4.75 -3.99
N LYS A 132 15.34 -5.51 -3.00
CA LYS A 132 14.60 -5.69 -1.75
C LYS A 132 14.85 -4.49 -0.82
N ASN A 133 13.81 -3.73 -0.48
CA ASN A 133 13.90 -2.62 0.46
C ASN A 133 13.12 -2.90 1.75
N ASP A 134 13.76 -3.63 2.67
CA ASP A 134 13.11 -4.03 3.91
C ASP A 134 12.85 -2.85 4.88
N THR A 135 13.51 -1.70 4.65
CA THR A 135 13.39 -0.48 5.48
C THR A 135 11.95 0.03 5.57
N TRP A 136 11.15 -0.16 4.52
CA TRP A 136 9.80 0.37 4.45
C TRP A 136 8.74 -0.53 5.08
N GLN A 137 9.04 -1.79 5.39
CA GLN A 137 8.01 -2.75 5.79
C GLN A 137 7.21 -2.31 7.02
N TYR A 138 7.91 -1.79 8.05
CA TYR A 138 7.24 -1.34 9.28
C TYR A 138 6.37 -0.10 9.05
N TYR A 139 6.90 0.88 8.32
CA TYR A 139 6.15 2.10 8.00
C TYR A 139 4.95 1.77 7.09
N ALA A 140 5.13 0.95 6.06
CA ALA A 140 4.07 0.48 5.18
C ALA A 140 2.96 -0.26 5.94
N ALA A 141 3.32 -1.16 6.86
CA ALA A 141 2.37 -1.87 7.71
C ALA A 141 1.59 -0.90 8.62
N ALA A 142 2.29 0.07 9.24
CA ALA A 142 1.66 1.09 10.06
C ALA A 142 0.70 1.98 9.25
N SER A 143 1.09 2.41 8.05
CA SER A 143 0.24 3.20 7.14
C SER A 143 -1.01 2.43 6.72
N ALA A 144 -0.90 1.12 6.45
CA ALA A 144 -2.04 0.27 6.12
C ALA A 144 -3.00 0.10 7.31
N ALA A 145 -2.46 -0.14 8.51
CA ALA A 145 -3.25 -0.25 9.74
C ALA A 145 -3.98 1.06 10.05
N ALA A 146 -3.30 2.20 9.89
CA ALA A 146 -3.90 3.53 10.06
C ALA A 146 -5.05 3.78 9.06
N CYS A 147 -4.86 3.37 7.79
CA CYS A 147 -5.90 3.48 6.76
C CYS A 147 -7.11 2.59 7.07
N MET A 148 -6.87 1.35 7.50
CA MET A 148 -7.94 0.45 7.97
C MET A 148 -8.72 1.08 9.11
N ARG A 149 -8.03 1.66 10.09
CA ARG A 149 -8.70 2.30 11.23
C ARG A 149 -9.56 3.48 10.79
N ALA A 150 -9.02 4.36 9.95
CA ALA A 150 -9.75 5.49 9.39
C ALA A 150 -11.02 5.04 8.63
N LEU A 151 -10.91 3.97 7.82
CA LEU A 151 -12.05 3.40 7.10
C LEU A 151 -13.13 2.87 8.04
N LEU A 152 -12.75 2.20 9.13
CA LEU A 152 -13.70 1.69 10.13
C LEU A 152 -14.39 2.81 10.90
N ASP A 153 -13.66 3.87 11.25
CA ASP A 153 -14.25 5.03 11.95
C ASP A 153 -15.29 5.75 11.08
N GLN A 154 -15.07 5.81 9.75
CA GLN A 154 -16.02 6.42 8.80
C GLN A 154 -17.17 5.49 8.38
N ASN A 155 -17.01 4.18 8.56
CA ASN A 155 -18.02 3.18 8.21
C ASN A 155 -18.25 2.26 9.42
N PRO A 156 -18.76 2.79 10.54
CA PRO A 156 -18.97 2.00 11.74
C PRO A 156 -19.89 0.82 11.41
N ILE A 157 -19.43 -0.38 11.74
CA ILE A 157 -20.23 -1.60 11.59
C ILE A 157 -21.41 -1.44 12.54
N SER A 158 -22.59 -1.14 12.01
CA SER A 158 -23.81 -1.24 12.79
C SER A 158 -23.97 -2.68 13.21
N ASN A 159 -24.18 -2.93 14.51
CA ASN A 159 -24.63 -4.24 14.96
C ASN A 159 -25.92 -4.52 14.20
N ALA A 160 -25.88 -5.43 13.23
CA ALA A 160 -27.07 -5.93 12.60
C ALA A 160 -27.89 -6.56 13.72
N THR A 161 -28.92 -5.86 14.20
CA THR A 161 -29.96 -6.52 15.00
C THR A 161 -30.56 -7.55 14.07
N SER A 162 -30.21 -8.82 14.29
CA SER A 162 -30.88 -9.96 13.70
C SER A 162 -32.33 -9.96 14.18
N SER A 163 -33.19 -9.14 13.57
CA SER A 163 -34.61 -9.41 13.54
C SER A 163 -34.82 -10.53 12.54
N ALA A 164 -34.49 -11.76 12.96
CA ALA A 164 -35.13 -12.93 12.39
C ALA A 164 -36.61 -12.82 12.74
N GLY A 165 -37.37 -12.17 11.85
CA GLY A 165 -38.81 -12.14 11.91
C GLY A 165 -39.31 -13.58 11.84
N LEU A 166 -39.88 -14.04 12.95
CA LEU A 166 -40.78 -15.18 12.99
C LEU A 166 -41.93 -14.92 12.00
N ALA A 167 -41.85 -15.49 10.81
CA ALA A 167 -43.02 -15.76 10.01
C ALA A 167 -43.62 -17.08 10.49
N GLN A 168 -44.42 -17.01 11.56
CA GLN A 168 -45.54 -17.93 11.74
C GLN A 168 -46.70 -17.39 10.91
N GLY A 169 -47.27 -18.22 10.04
CA GLY A 169 -48.46 -17.84 9.27
C GLY A 169 -48.90 -18.90 8.28
N MET A 170 -49.75 -19.80 8.80
CA MET A 170 -50.80 -20.62 8.14
C MET A 170 -50.46 -21.43 6.89
#